data_AF-U1PFF0-F1
#
_entry.id   AF-U1PFF0-F1
#
_cell.length_a   1.000
_cell.length_b   1.000
_cell.length_c   1.000
_cell.angle_alpha   90.00
_cell.angle_beta   90.00
_cell.angle_gamma   90.00
#
_symmetry.space_group_name_H-M   'P 1'
#
loop_
_entity.id
_entity.type
_entity.pdbx_description
1 polymer ?
#
loop_
_entity_poly.entity_id
_entity_poly.type
_entity_poly.pdbx_seq_one_letter_code
_entity_poly.pdbx_strand_id
1 'polypeptide(L)'
;MRVVTTDTVPESEIVESLGVARGNTVEARNVGRDITQTLRNLTGGELKAYSELMSKARDEALDRMVSDAESLGADALSTSGSRPLPSSTAVRR
;
A
#
# COMPACT_ATOMS: atom_id res chain seq x y z
N MET A 1 3.32 14.04 0.74
CA MET A 1 2.07 13.39 1.18
C MET A 1 2.27 12.76 2.56
N ARG A 2 1.32 12.89 3.51
CA ARG A 2 1.35 12.11 4.76
C ARG A 2 0.30 11.01 4.72
N VAL A 3 0.72 9.77 4.96
CA VAL A 3 -0.09 8.55 4.89
C VAL A 3 -0.31 8.03 6.31
N VAL A 4 -1.57 7.78 6.66
CA VAL A 4 -1.97 7.25 7.96
C VAL A 4 -3.04 6.17 7.79
N THR A 5 -3.06 5.22 8.72
CA THR A 5 -4.10 4.17 8.77
C THR A 5 -5.27 4.55 9.69
N THR A 6 -5.20 5.71 10.32
CA THR A 6 -6.27 6.28 11.15
C THR A 6 -7.27 7.05 10.29
N ASP A 7 -8.50 7.19 10.78
CA ASP A 7 -9.56 7.98 10.11
C ASP A 7 -9.20 9.48 10.01
N THR A 8 -8.42 9.97 10.97
CA THR A 8 -7.97 11.35 11.06
C THR A 8 -6.47 11.43 10.84
N VAL A 9 -6.01 12.63 10.47
CA VAL A 9 -4.58 12.92 10.43
C VAL A 9 -4.23 13.67 11.72
N PRO A 10 -3.27 13.18 12.53
CA PRO A 10 -2.88 13.88 13.75
C PRO A 10 -2.39 15.30 13.44
N GLU A 11 -2.81 16.26 14.26
CA GLU A 11 -2.42 17.68 14.13
C GLU A 11 -2.88 18.33 12.81
N SER A 12 -3.91 17.80 12.16
CA SER A 12 -4.52 18.39 10.97
C SER A 12 -6.01 18.11 10.92
N GLU A 13 -6.79 19.05 10.40
CA GLU A 13 -8.21 18.85 10.11
C GLU A 13 -8.37 18.39 8.66
N ILE A 14 -9.37 17.57 8.35
CA ILE A 14 -9.68 17.17 6.97
C ILE A 14 -10.73 18.15 6.44
N VAL A 15 -10.35 19.00 5.49
CA VAL A 15 -11.28 19.99 4.90
C VAL A 15 -12.14 19.38 3.79
N GLU A 16 -11.61 18.39 3.07
CA GLU A 16 -12.29 17.76 1.94
C GLU A 16 -11.83 16.30 1.73
N SER A 17 -12.78 15.42 1.40
CA SER A 17 -12.49 14.07 0.91
C SER A 17 -12.57 14.03 -0.60
N LEU A 18 -11.46 13.68 -1.26
CA LEU A 18 -11.29 13.77 -2.72
C LEU A 18 -11.60 12.44 -3.44
N GLY A 19 -11.99 11.41 -2.70
CA GLY A 19 -12.36 10.09 -3.22
C GLY A 19 -11.43 8.98 -2.76
N VAL A 20 -11.47 7.86 -3.47
CA VAL A 20 -10.70 6.66 -3.12
C VAL A 20 -9.43 6.61 -3.96
N ALA A 21 -8.28 6.53 -3.31
CA ALA A 21 -7.01 6.28 -3.98
C ALA A 21 -6.67 4.78 -3.98
N ARG A 22 -6.04 4.30 -5.05
CA ARG A 22 -5.71 2.88 -5.21
C ARG A 22 -4.30 2.70 -5.78
N GLY A 23 -3.63 1.65 -5.32
CA GLY A 23 -2.31 1.28 -5.82
C GLY A 23 -2.14 -0.23 -5.76
N ASN A 24 -2.64 -0.94 -6.76
CA ASN A 24 -2.46 -2.38 -6.84
C ASN A 24 -1.20 -2.70 -7.65
N THR A 25 -0.44 -3.71 -7.25
CA THR A 25 0.63 -4.30 -8.07
C THR A 25 0.43 -5.81 -8.22
N VAL A 26 0.93 -6.37 -9.32
CA VAL A 26 0.93 -7.80 -9.60
C VAL A 26 2.34 -8.19 -10.01
N GLU A 27 2.99 -9.00 -9.19
CA GLU A 27 4.33 -9.52 -9.49
C GLU A 27 4.24 -10.73 -10.43
N ALA A 28 5.18 -10.82 -11.38
CA ALA A 28 5.12 -11.76 -12.49
C ALA A 28 5.49 -13.21 -12.11
N ARG A 29 5.03 -14.17 -12.93
CA ARG A 29 5.29 -15.62 -12.78
C ARG A 29 6.76 -16.00 -12.65
N ASN A 30 7.67 -15.27 -13.30
CA ASN A 30 9.10 -15.57 -13.28
C ASN A 30 9.72 -15.34 -11.89
N VAL A 31 9.32 -14.29 -11.18
CA VAL A 31 9.82 -14.03 -9.82
C VAL A 31 9.36 -15.12 -8.85
N GLY A 32 8.13 -15.64 -9.03
CA GLY A 32 7.64 -16.79 -8.27
C GLY A 32 8.43 -18.09 -8.52
N ARG A 33 8.95 -18.29 -9.74
CA ARG A 33 9.79 -19.44 -10.08
C ARG A 33 11.14 -19.36 -9.38
N ASP A 34 11.76 -18.18 -9.35
CA ASP A 34 13.07 -17.95 -8.73
C ASP A 34 13.01 -18.05 -7.20
N ILE A 35 11.92 -17.59 -6.59
CA ILE A 35 11.62 -17.80 -5.16
C ILE A 35 11.49 -19.29 -4.88
N THR A 36 10.70 -20.03 -5.66
CA THR A 36 10.50 -21.47 -5.44
C THR A 36 11.80 -22.26 -5.49
N GLN A 37 12.74 -21.89 -6.38
CA GLN A 37 14.07 -22.49 -6.44
C GLN A 37 14.92 -22.16 -5.20
N THR A 38 14.86 -20.93 -4.72
CA THR A 38 15.58 -20.48 -3.53
C THR A 38 15.03 -21.12 -2.25
N LEU A 39 13.70 -21.26 -2.14
CA LEU A 39 13.03 -21.86 -1.00
C LEU A 39 13.28 -23.37 -0.85
N ARG A 40 13.49 -24.09 -1.97
CA ARG A 40 13.88 -25.51 -1.93
C ARG A 40 15.21 -25.76 -1.21
N ASN A 41 16.06 -24.73 -1.09
CA ASN A 41 17.35 -24.82 -0.41
C ASN A 41 17.32 -24.30 1.05
N LEU A 42 16.19 -23.74 1.53
CA LEU A 42 16.06 -23.17 2.88
C LEU A 42 15.21 -24.09 3.77
N THR A 43 15.87 -24.85 4.63
CA THR A 43 15.27 -25.70 5.65
C THR A 43 14.81 -24.87 6.87
N GLY A 44 13.49 -24.66 7.01
CA GLY A 44 12.83 -24.50 8.31
C GLY A 44 12.76 -23.11 8.98
N GLY A 45 12.98 -22.00 8.26
CA GLY A 45 12.89 -20.63 8.81
C GLY A 45 11.85 -19.72 8.11
N GLU A 46 11.91 -18.40 8.37
CA GLU A 46 11.16 -17.39 7.59
C GLU A 46 11.56 -17.47 6.12
N LEU A 47 10.56 -17.48 5.22
CA LEU A 47 10.76 -17.52 3.77
C LEU A 47 11.28 -16.15 3.29
N LYS A 48 12.54 -15.84 3.58
CA LYS A 48 13.14 -14.51 3.36
C LYS A 48 12.89 -13.94 1.96
N ALA A 49 13.05 -14.77 0.91
CA ALA A 49 12.79 -14.36 -0.47
C ALA A 49 11.30 -14.02 -0.74
N TYR A 50 10.38 -14.69 -0.05
CA TYR A 50 8.95 -14.39 -0.15
C TYR A 50 8.61 -13.12 0.65
N SER A 51 9.15 -12.95 1.86
CA SER A 51 9.02 -11.73 2.65
C SER A 51 9.54 -10.51 1.90
N GLU A 52 10.71 -10.63 1.26
CA GLU A 52 11.31 -9.59 0.41
C GLU A 52 10.40 -9.22 -0.76
N LEU A 53 9.85 -10.22 -1.47
CA LEU A 53 8.91 -9.95 -2.56
C LEU A 53 7.63 -9.27 -2.08
N MET A 54 7.06 -9.74 -0.97
CA MET A 54 5.87 -9.11 -0.38
C MET A 54 6.15 -7.68 0.07
N SER A 55 7.34 -7.39 0.59
CA SER A 55 7.73 -6.02 0.94
C SER A 55 7.80 -5.13 -0.29
N LYS A 56 8.53 -5.57 -1.32
CA LYS A 56 8.65 -4.84 -2.59
C LYS A 56 7.28 -4.58 -3.22
N ALA A 57 6.41 -5.58 -3.24
CA ALA A 57 5.06 -5.42 -3.77
C ALA A 57 4.23 -4.41 -2.97
N ARG A 58 4.36 -4.37 -1.64
CA ARG A 58 3.69 -3.36 -0.80
C ARG A 58 4.24 -1.95 -1.06
N ASP A 59 5.54 -1.80 -1.20
CA ASP A 59 6.17 -0.51 -1.44
C ASP A 59 5.71 0.07 -2.78
N GLU A 60 5.71 -0.75 -3.85
CA GLU A 60 5.22 -0.33 -5.17
C GLU A 60 3.72 -0.02 -5.16
N ALA A 61 2.93 -0.81 -4.44
CA ALA A 61 1.50 -0.55 -4.23
C ALA A 61 1.27 0.80 -3.54
N LEU A 62 2.05 1.11 -2.50
CA LEU A 62 1.97 2.38 -1.78
C LEU A 62 2.35 3.56 -2.68
N ASP A 63 3.44 3.46 -3.44
CA ASP A 63 3.87 4.53 -4.36
C ASP A 63 2.80 4.83 -5.41
N ARG A 64 2.17 3.80 -5.99
CA ARG A 64 1.06 3.97 -6.93
C ARG A 64 -0.15 4.64 -6.27
N MET A 65 -0.48 4.25 -5.04
CA MET A 65 -1.59 4.82 -4.28
C MET A 65 -1.35 6.29 -3.94
N VAL A 66 -0.11 6.65 -3.60
CA VAL A 66 0.31 8.03 -3.35
C VAL A 66 0.19 8.84 -4.64
N SER A 67 0.70 8.34 -5.77
CA SER A 67 0.60 9.02 -7.06
C SER A 67 -0.86 9.23 -7.50
N ASP A 68 -1.72 8.24 -7.29
CA ASP A 68 -3.16 8.33 -7.58
C ASP A 68 -3.83 9.42 -6.71
N ALA A 69 -3.52 9.46 -5.42
CA ALA A 69 -4.03 10.50 -4.52
C ALA A 69 -3.52 11.91 -4.88
N GLU A 70 -2.25 12.04 -5.27
CA GLU A 70 -1.68 13.30 -5.76
C GLU A 70 -2.39 13.77 -7.04
N SER A 71 -2.78 12.86 -7.93
CA SER A 71 -3.54 13.18 -9.13
C SER A 71 -4.95 13.73 -8.83
N LEU A 72 -5.51 13.37 -7.67
CA LEU A 72 -6.76 13.93 -7.15
C LEU A 72 -6.55 15.29 -6.46
N GLY A 73 -5.31 15.74 -6.28
CA GLY A 73 -4.96 16.97 -5.59
C GLY A 73 -5.00 16.85 -4.07
N ALA A 74 -4.81 15.64 -3.54
CA ALA A 74 -4.70 15.36 -2.12
C ALA A 74 -3.29 15.66 -1.59
N ASP A 75 -3.21 16.09 -0.34
CA ASP A 75 -1.96 16.23 0.42
C ASP A 75 -1.76 15.09 1.44
N ALA A 76 -2.77 14.22 1.55
CA ALA A 76 -2.90 13.22 2.59
C ALA A 76 -3.68 11.98 2.15
N LEU A 77 -3.32 10.85 2.76
CA LEU A 77 -4.04 9.58 2.66
C LEU A 77 -4.43 9.10 4.05
N SER A 78 -5.72 8.80 4.25
CA SER A 78 -6.25 8.17 5.47
C SER A 78 -7.04 6.91 5.12
N THR A 79 -7.12 5.94 6.02
CA THR A 79 -8.03 4.79 5.85
C THR A 79 -9.31 5.10 6.61
N SER A 80 -10.45 5.11 5.92
CA SER A 80 -11.74 5.28 6.61
C SER A 80 -12.24 3.92 7.13
N GLY A 81 -12.24 3.73 8.45
CA GLY A 81 -12.83 2.58 9.15
C GLY A 81 -14.36 2.60 9.18
N SER A 82 -15.01 3.65 8.66
CA SER A 82 -16.46 3.81 8.67
C SER A 82 -17.20 3.04 7.57
N ARG A 83 -16.50 2.49 6.56
CA ARG A 83 -17.10 1.70 5.47
C ARG A 83 -16.69 0.23 5.55
N PRO A 84 -17.53 -0.72 5.09
CA PRO A 84 -17.29 -2.16 5.23
C PRO A 84 -16.08 -2.72 4.42
N LEU A 85 -15.28 -1.87 3.77
CA LEU A 85 -14.07 -2.26 3.05
C LEU A 85 -12.93 -1.26 3.35
N PRO A 86 -11.69 -1.73 3.56
CA PRO A 86 -10.53 -0.86 3.70
C PRO A 86 -10.24 -0.19 2.35
N SER A 87 -10.84 0.98 2.13
CA SER A 87 -10.51 1.86 1.02
C SER A 87 -9.74 3.06 1.57
N SER A 88 -8.54 3.29 1.05
CA SER A 88 -7.79 4.50 1.35
C SER A 88 -8.48 5.72 0.73
N THR A 89 -8.77 6.71 1.57
CA THR A 89 -9.40 7.97 1.18
C THR A 89 -8.30 9.01 0.96
N ALA A 90 -8.32 9.63 -0.22
CA ALA A 90 -7.51 10.79 -0.52
C ALA A 90 -8.17 12.03 0.13
N VAL A 91 -7.42 12.79 0.90
CA VAL A 91 -7.96 13.94 1.64
C VAL A 91 -7.08 15.18 1.46
N ARG A 92 -7.70 16.36 1.57
CA ARG A 92 -7.03 17.65 1.68
C ARG A 92 -7.16 18.16 3.10
N ARG A 93 -6.08 18.72 3.65
CA ARG A 93 -6.05 19.31 5.00
C ARG A 93 -6.10 20.83 4.98
#